data_AF-A0A4Q7BKN7-F1
#
_entry.id   AF-A0A4Q7BKN7-F1
#
_cell.length_a   1.000
_cell.length_b   1.000
_cell.length_c   1.000
_cell.angle_alpha   90.00
_cell.angle_beta   90.00
_cell.angle_gamma   90.00
#
_symmetry.space_group_name_H-M   'P 1'
#
loop_
_entity.id
_entity.type
_entity.pdbx_description
1 polymer ?
#
loop_
_entity_poly.entity_id
_entity_poly.type
_entity_poly.pdbx_seq_one_letter_code
_entity_poly.pdbx_strand_id
1 'polypeptide(L)'
;MNKQYILLISLLLAPTVNANLPRTKPLFAQMKNNQLCIFIQDDKASLGYENRAYVYTTNLDELSSRSDDYEKIYYNIEIPKGFKNCISIPLDHIERNKPHDIFIELDKTYSFRICISDKNQIYRVDQSQKCSNELYEVKEQKAQSLLDRIFAKIKEILARLFG
;
A
#
# COMPACT_ATOMS: atom_id res chain seq x y z
N MET A 1 -28.54 -42.39 17.23
CA MET A 1 -27.58 -41.28 17.17
C MET A 1 -28.26 -40.02 17.70
N ASN A 2 -27.86 -39.55 18.88
CA ASN A 2 -28.53 -38.44 19.58
C ASN A 2 -28.42 -37.15 18.76
N LYS A 3 -29.56 -36.48 18.54
CA LYS A 3 -29.67 -35.21 17.80
C LYS A 3 -28.72 -34.11 18.32
N GLN A 4 -28.26 -34.21 19.56
CA GLN A 4 -27.25 -33.32 20.14
C GLN A 4 -25.88 -33.37 19.44
N TYR A 5 -25.46 -34.54 18.93
CA TYR A 5 -24.16 -34.65 18.24
C TYR A 5 -24.18 -34.02 16.84
N ILE A 6 -25.36 -33.96 16.20
CA ILE A 6 -25.51 -33.36 14.86
C ILE A 6 -25.36 -31.83 14.94
N LEU A 7 -25.83 -31.20 16.02
CA LEU A 7 -25.67 -29.76 16.27
C LEU A 7 -24.21 -29.38 16.59
N LEU A 8 -23.46 -30.26 17.25
CA LEU A 8 -22.05 -30.00 17.58
C LEU A 8 -21.14 -30.08 16.34
N ILE A 9 -21.46 -30.96 15.39
CA ILE A 9 -20.68 -31.11 14.15
C ILE A 9 -20.92 -29.94 13.17
N SER A 10 -22.13 -29.35 13.15
CA SER A 10 -22.39 -28.18 12.29
C SER A 10 -21.67 -26.91 12.71
N LEU A 11 -21.25 -26.80 13.98
CA LEU A 11 -20.56 -25.61 14.50
C LEU A 11 -19.07 -25.57 14.12
N LEU A 12 -18.46 -26.72 13.79
CA LEU A 12 -17.05 -26.86 13.40
C LEU A 12 -16.79 -26.55 11.91
N LEU A 13 -17.85 -26.34 11.11
CA LEU A 13 -17.77 -26.03 9.68
C LEU A 13 -18.12 -24.57 9.37
N ALA A 14 -18.14 -23.69 10.38
CA ALA A 14 -18.23 -22.26 10.12
C ALA A 14 -16.99 -21.85 9.30
N PRO A 15 -17.15 -21.31 8.07
CA PRO A 15 -16.02 -20.78 7.34
C PRO A 15 -15.39 -19.72 8.23
N THR A 16 -14.08 -19.84 8.49
CA THR A 16 -13.32 -18.77 9.12
C THR A 16 -13.59 -17.53 8.27
N VAL A 17 -14.28 -16.55 8.86
CA VAL A 17 -14.48 -15.26 8.21
C VAL A 17 -13.09 -14.65 8.16
N ASN A 18 -12.36 -14.92 7.07
CA ASN A 18 -11.20 -14.12 6.72
C ASN A 18 -11.76 -12.72 6.59
N ALA A 19 -11.53 -11.88 7.61
CA ALA A 19 -11.74 -10.46 7.52
C ALA A 19 -10.89 -9.99 6.34
N ASN A 20 -11.51 -9.91 5.16
CA ASN A 20 -10.88 -9.34 3.99
C ASN A 20 -10.61 -7.89 4.37
N LEU A 21 -9.33 -7.58 4.62
CA LEU A 21 -8.86 -6.20 4.68
C LEU A 21 -9.47 -5.45 3.49
N PRO A 22 -9.91 -4.18 3.68
CA PRO A 22 -10.37 -3.36 2.56
C PRO A 22 -9.38 -3.50 1.41
N ARG A 23 -9.89 -3.78 0.21
CA ARG A 23 -9.07 -4.12 -0.95
C ARG A 23 -8.34 -2.85 -1.42
N THR A 24 -7.23 -2.50 -0.77
CA THR A 24 -6.46 -1.30 -1.09
C THR A 24 -5.60 -1.53 -2.32
N LYS A 25 -5.28 -0.43 -3.00
CA LYS A 25 -4.29 -0.41 -4.08
C LYS A 25 -2.89 -0.07 -3.54
N PRO A 26 -1.81 -0.37 -4.28
CA PRO A 26 -0.46 -0.03 -3.85
C PRO A 26 -0.25 1.48 -3.73
N LEU A 27 0.22 1.93 -2.56
CA LEU A 27 0.83 3.24 -2.37
C LEU A 27 2.36 3.08 -2.43
N PHE A 28 3.05 4.12 -2.90
CA PHE A 28 4.50 4.17 -2.97
C PHE A 28 5.01 5.31 -2.13
N ALA A 29 6.23 5.18 -1.59
CA ALA A 29 6.84 6.22 -0.77
C ALA A 29 8.34 6.36 -1.05
N GLN A 30 8.86 7.58 -1.02
CA GLN A 30 10.30 7.82 -1.05
C GLN A 30 10.63 8.95 -0.08
N MET A 31 11.90 9.08 0.28
CA MET A 31 12.35 10.25 1.03
C MET A 31 12.56 11.43 0.11
N LYS A 32 12.02 12.60 0.49
CA LYS A 32 12.23 13.87 -0.21
C LYS A 32 12.37 14.96 0.84
N ASN A 33 13.49 15.69 0.84
CA ASN A 33 13.73 16.80 1.77
C ASN A 33 13.48 16.44 3.25
N ASN A 34 13.96 15.26 3.68
CA ASN A 34 13.77 14.76 5.05
C ASN A 34 12.30 14.54 5.46
N GLN A 35 11.40 14.37 4.49
CA GLN A 35 9.99 14.03 4.68
C GLN A 35 9.65 12.76 3.90
N LEU A 36 8.61 12.06 4.35
CA LEU A 36 8.10 10.91 3.63
C LEU A 36 7.16 11.39 2.50
N CYS A 37 7.55 11.13 1.27
CA CYS A 37 6.85 11.58 0.07
C CYS A 37 6.07 10.40 -0.52
N ILE A 38 4.74 10.43 -0.40
CA ILE A 38 3.84 9.36 -0.82
C ILE A 38 3.13 9.68 -2.13
N PHE A 39 2.99 8.68 -2.99
CA PHE A 39 2.40 8.82 -4.32
C PHE A 39 1.86 7.49 -4.84
N ILE A 40 0.96 7.56 -5.81
CA ILE A 40 0.36 6.40 -6.47
C ILE A 40 0.91 6.27 -7.90
N GLN A 41 0.78 5.09 -8.48
CA GLN A 41 1.00 4.87 -9.91
C GLN A 41 -0.30 4.32 -10.51
N ASP A 42 -1.34 5.17 -10.55
CA ASP A 42 -2.64 4.86 -11.14
C ASP A 42 -3.12 6.03 -12.01
N ASP A 43 -3.01 5.86 -13.32
CA ASP A 43 -3.41 6.88 -14.30
C ASP A 43 -4.91 7.18 -14.26
N LYS A 44 -5.71 6.24 -13.75
CA LYS A 44 -7.18 6.36 -13.65
C LYS A 44 -7.64 6.87 -12.28
N ALA A 45 -6.72 7.22 -11.39
CA ALA A 45 -7.09 7.83 -10.12
C ALA A 45 -7.76 9.19 -10.34
N SER A 46 -8.73 9.48 -9.47
CA SER A 46 -9.42 10.76 -9.36
C SER A 46 -9.55 11.12 -7.88
N LEU A 47 -9.71 12.40 -7.53
CA LEU A 47 -9.93 12.79 -6.15
C LEU A 47 -11.23 12.17 -5.61
N GLY A 48 -11.29 12.01 -4.28
CA GLY A 48 -12.48 11.48 -3.63
C GLY A 48 -13.63 12.48 -3.56
N TYR A 49 -14.59 12.17 -2.69
CA TYR A 49 -15.71 13.05 -2.38
C TYR A 49 -15.25 14.50 -2.11
N GLU A 50 -15.97 15.49 -2.66
CA GLU A 50 -15.64 16.92 -2.52
C GLU A 50 -14.23 17.31 -3.02
N ASN A 51 -13.71 16.61 -4.03
CA ASN A 51 -12.36 16.86 -4.58
C ASN A 51 -11.28 16.84 -3.49
N ARG A 52 -11.37 15.86 -2.59
CA ARG A 52 -10.41 15.72 -1.48
C ARG A 52 -9.51 14.50 -1.64
N ALA A 53 -8.33 14.61 -1.05
CA ALA A 53 -7.47 13.49 -0.71
C ALA A 53 -7.33 13.44 0.81
N TYR A 54 -7.67 12.31 1.44
CA TYR A 54 -7.49 12.11 2.88
C TYR A 54 -6.29 11.21 3.12
N VAL A 55 -5.30 11.71 3.86
CA VAL A 55 -4.06 10.98 4.18
C VAL A 55 -4.02 10.73 5.67
N TYR A 56 -3.79 9.49 6.06
CA TYR A 56 -3.66 9.13 7.47
C TYR A 56 -2.69 7.97 7.68
N THR A 57 -2.17 7.85 8.91
CA THR A 57 -1.23 6.79 9.30
C THR A 57 -1.67 6.09 10.56
N THR A 58 -1.50 4.77 10.63
CA THR A 58 -1.80 4.00 11.84
C THR A 58 -0.59 3.17 12.25
N ASN A 59 -0.19 3.30 13.53
CA ASN A 59 0.73 2.36 14.17
C ASN A 59 0.04 0.99 14.38
N LEU A 60 0.82 -0.09 14.30
CA LEU A 60 0.35 -1.47 14.48
C LEU A 60 0.50 -2.00 15.92
N ASP A 61 0.97 -1.20 16.88
CA ASP A 61 1.06 -1.62 18.28
C ASP A 61 -0.34 -1.97 18.87
N GLU A 62 -0.54 -3.25 19.18
CA GLU A 62 -1.83 -3.94 19.42
C GLU A 62 -2.60 -3.55 20.71
N LEU A 63 -2.24 -2.48 21.45
CA LEU A 63 -2.77 -2.24 22.80
C LEU A 63 -3.37 -0.86 23.08
N SER A 64 -3.22 0.12 22.20
CA SER A 64 -3.86 1.43 22.37
C SER A 64 -4.84 1.70 21.24
N SER A 65 -5.96 2.33 21.59
CA SER A 65 -6.93 2.89 20.65
C SER A 65 -6.22 3.45 19.41
N ARG A 66 -6.64 2.96 18.25
CA ARG A 66 -6.22 3.37 16.90
C ARG A 66 -6.37 4.89 16.75
N SER A 67 -5.40 5.66 17.24
CA SER A 67 -5.25 7.07 16.95
C SER A 67 -4.39 7.17 15.71
N ASP A 68 -4.85 7.91 14.71
CA ASP A 68 -4.03 8.19 13.55
C ASP A 68 -2.87 9.09 14.02
N ASP A 69 -1.62 8.64 13.87
CA ASP A 69 -0.43 9.42 14.30
C ASP A 69 -0.26 10.71 13.45
N TYR A 70 -0.84 10.67 12.25
CA TYR A 70 -0.96 11.76 11.31
C TYR A 70 -2.29 11.63 10.58
N GLU A 71 -3.04 12.72 10.48
CA GLU A 71 -4.22 12.81 9.62
C GLU A 71 -4.26 14.18 8.93
N LYS A 72 -4.59 14.22 7.64
CA LYS A 72 -4.77 15.47 6.90
C LYS A 72 -5.66 15.31 5.68
N ILE A 73 -6.59 16.25 5.53
CA ILE A 73 -7.42 16.39 4.33
C ILE A 73 -6.81 17.49 3.43
N TYR A 74 -6.64 17.17 2.16
CA TYR A 74 -6.18 18.08 1.12
C TYR A 74 -7.30 18.30 0.11
N TYR A 75 -7.64 19.55 -0.17
CA TYR A 75 -8.69 19.90 -1.14
C TYR A 75 -8.09 20.42 -2.43
N ASN A 76 -8.68 20.02 -3.57
CA ASN A 76 -8.38 20.54 -4.90
C ASN A 76 -6.88 20.46 -5.29
N ILE A 77 -6.17 19.45 -4.79
CA ILE A 77 -4.77 19.21 -5.14
C ILE A 77 -4.65 18.45 -6.46
N GLU A 78 -3.48 18.54 -7.10
CA GLU A 78 -3.12 17.59 -8.15
C GLU A 78 -3.01 16.18 -7.56
N ILE A 79 -3.47 15.17 -8.30
CA ILE A 79 -3.40 13.78 -7.87
C ILE A 79 -1.92 13.34 -7.83
N PRO A 80 -1.43 12.78 -6.72
CA PRO A 80 0.00 12.47 -6.57
C PRO A 80 0.39 11.20 -7.35
N LYS A 81 0.41 11.28 -8.68
CA LYS A 81 0.70 10.15 -9.60
C LYS A 81 2.19 9.82 -9.74
N GLY A 82 3.06 10.44 -8.95
CA GLY A 82 4.49 10.16 -8.98
C GLY A 82 5.28 10.94 -7.93
N PHE A 83 6.59 10.67 -7.89
CA PHE A 83 7.50 11.28 -6.92
C PHE A 83 7.61 12.82 -7.05
N LYS A 84 7.42 13.35 -8.27
CA LYS A 84 7.49 14.80 -8.53
C LYS A 84 6.38 15.56 -7.81
N ASN A 85 5.16 15.04 -7.83
CA ASN A 85 3.94 15.66 -7.30
C ASN A 85 3.37 14.89 -6.08
N CYS A 86 4.23 14.22 -5.31
CA CYS A 86 3.83 13.47 -4.13
C CYS A 86 3.30 14.35 -2.98
N ILE A 87 2.57 13.73 -2.06
CA ILE A 87 2.19 14.35 -0.78
C ILE A 87 3.28 14.08 0.24
N SER A 88 3.71 15.11 0.97
CA SER A 88 4.73 14.97 2.01
C SER A 88 4.11 14.80 3.38
N ILE A 89 4.58 13.80 4.13
CA ILE A 89 4.26 13.54 5.53
C ILE A 89 5.51 13.85 6.35
N PRO A 90 5.43 14.77 7.32
CA PRO A 90 6.53 15.05 8.23
C PRO A 90 6.87 13.82 9.09
N LEU A 91 8.17 13.56 9.30
CA LEU A 91 8.63 12.33 9.96
C LEU A 91 8.50 12.35 11.49
N ASP A 92 8.27 13.52 12.09
CA ASP A 92 7.96 13.68 13.51
C ASP A 92 6.62 13.06 13.89
N HIS A 93 5.72 12.84 12.92
CA HIS A 93 4.49 12.06 13.10
C HIS A 93 4.65 10.56 12.84
N ILE A 94 5.86 10.08 12.52
CA ILE A 94 6.10 8.66 12.24
C ILE A 94 7.11 8.13 13.24
N GLU A 95 6.64 7.28 14.16
CA GLU A 95 7.52 6.66 15.14
C GLU A 95 8.58 5.78 14.45
N ARG A 96 9.85 5.99 14.81
CA ARG A 96 11.00 5.32 14.20
C ARG A 96 11.04 3.85 14.57
N ASN A 97 11.54 3.04 13.63
CA ASN A 97 11.75 1.60 13.81
C ASN A 97 10.48 0.85 14.27
N LYS A 98 9.30 1.40 13.97
CA LYS A 98 8.01 0.77 14.18
C LYS A 98 7.23 0.61 12.87
N PRO A 99 6.42 -0.45 12.76
CA PRO A 99 5.58 -0.70 11.59
C PRO A 99 4.38 0.26 11.55
N HIS A 100 4.23 0.96 10.43
CA HIS A 100 3.14 1.89 10.17
C HIS A 100 2.42 1.50 8.89
N ASP A 101 1.09 1.56 8.93
CA ASP A 101 0.29 1.63 7.72
C ASP A 101 0.05 3.09 7.34
N ILE A 102 0.27 3.41 6.06
CA ILE A 102 -0.02 4.72 5.51
C ILE A 102 -1.10 4.56 4.46
N PHE A 103 -2.06 5.48 4.50
CA PHE A 103 -3.19 5.48 3.60
C PHE A 103 -3.31 6.81 2.87
N ILE A 104 -3.75 6.73 1.61
CA ILE A 104 -4.35 7.86 0.90
C ILE A 104 -5.70 7.41 0.34
N GLU A 105 -6.75 8.09 0.77
CA GLU A 105 -8.10 7.93 0.25
C GLU A 105 -8.36 9.00 -0.81
N LEU A 106 -8.59 8.51 -2.02
CA LEU A 106 -9.03 9.26 -3.19
C LEU A 106 -10.43 8.74 -3.59
N ASP A 107 -10.68 8.54 -4.88
CA ASP A 107 -11.79 7.70 -5.37
C ASP A 107 -11.65 6.22 -4.95
N LYS A 108 -10.42 5.82 -4.59
CA LYS A 108 -10.03 4.51 -4.08
C LYS A 108 -9.05 4.70 -2.92
N THR A 109 -8.97 3.70 -2.05
CA THR A 109 -7.98 3.66 -0.98
C THR A 109 -6.69 3.01 -1.46
N TYR A 110 -5.56 3.68 -1.26
CA TYR A 110 -4.23 3.13 -1.50
C TYR A 110 -3.51 3.03 -0.16
N SER A 111 -2.75 1.97 0.04
CA SER A 111 -2.00 1.79 1.27
C SER A 111 -0.60 1.23 1.08
N PHE A 112 0.25 1.53 2.04
CA PHE A 112 1.59 0.99 2.11
C PHE A 112 2.02 0.82 3.56
N ARG A 113 2.58 -0.35 3.86
CA ARG A 113 3.09 -0.70 5.20
C ARG A 113 4.61 -0.61 5.22
N ILE A 114 5.15 0.18 6.14
CA ILE A 114 6.60 0.46 6.21
C ILE A 114 7.12 0.57 7.64
N CYS A 115 8.44 0.52 7.74
CA CYS A 115 9.17 1.11 8.86
C CYS A 115 10.11 2.20 8.36
N ILE A 116 10.34 3.23 9.17
CA ILE A 116 11.33 4.27 8.90
C ILE A 116 12.41 4.21 9.96
N SER A 117 13.67 4.05 9.56
CA SER A 117 14.80 4.06 10.50
C SER A 117 15.19 5.46 10.95
N ASP A 118 16.08 5.54 11.94
CA ASP A 118 16.66 6.80 12.41
C ASP A 118 17.49 7.52 11.33
N LYS A 119 17.96 6.76 10.32
CA LYS A 119 18.66 7.28 9.14
C LYS A 119 17.73 7.64 8.00
N ASN A 120 16.42 7.73 8.26
CA ASN A 120 15.40 8.01 7.25
C ASN A 120 15.37 6.98 6.11
N GLN A 121 15.74 5.73 6.37
CA GLN A 121 15.62 4.68 5.37
C GLN A 121 14.28 3.96 5.54
N ILE A 122 13.63 3.64 4.42
CA ILE A 122 12.36 2.94 4.40
C ILE A 122 12.64 1.45 4.31
N TYR A 123 12.08 0.67 5.23
CA TYR A 123 12.18 -0.78 5.29
C TYR A 123 10.82 -1.42 5.12
N ARG A 124 10.83 -2.65 4.58
CA ARG A 124 9.64 -3.50 4.52
C ARG A 124 9.27 -4.01 5.91
N VAL A 125 7.99 -4.31 6.08
CA VAL A 125 7.48 -5.04 7.24
C VAL A 125 7.38 -6.53 6.90
N ASP A 126 7.84 -7.37 7.80
CA ASP A 126 7.84 -8.83 7.64
C ASP A 126 6.47 -9.46 7.92
N GLN A 127 6.39 -10.78 7.78
CA GLN A 127 5.15 -11.54 7.99
C GLN A 127 4.67 -11.54 9.45
N SER A 128 5.56 -11.25 10.40
CA SER A 128 5.24 -11.10 11.83
C SER A 128 4.82 -9.68 12.20
N GLN A 129 4.57 -8.82 11.19
CA GLN A 129 4.23 -7.41 11.34
C GLN A 129 5.34 -6.59 12.02
N LYS A 130 6.60 -7.01 11.90
CA LYS A 130 7.76 -6.30 12.44
C LYS A 130 8.60 -5.66 11.36
N CYS A 131 9.40 -4.67 11.73
CA CYS A 131 10.36 -4.08 10.81
C CYS A 131 11.38 -5.12 10.37
N SER A 132 11.50 -5.32 9.06
CA SER A 132 12.52 -6.18 8.46
C SER A 132 13.82 -5.41 8.21
N ASN A 133 14.88 -6.13 7.85
CA ASN A 133 16.13 -5.53 7.37
C ASN A 133 16.14 -5.29 5.85
N GLU A 134 15.03 -5.56 5.16
CA GLU A 134 14.92 -5.40 3.71
C GLU A 134 14.56 -3.95 3.36
N LEU A 135 15.46 -3.27 2.64
CA LEU A 135 15.20 -1.93 2.15
C LEU A 135 14.05 -1.92 1.15
N TYR A 136 13.16 -0.94 1.30
CA TYR A 136 12.13 -0.70 0.32
C TYR A 136 12.71 0.04 -0.89
N GLU A 137 12.46 -0.52 -2.07
CA GLU A 137 12.79 0.11 -3.35
C GLU A 137 11.51 0.31 -4.14
N VAL A 138 11.31 1.53 -4.65
CA VAL A 138 10.23 1.82 -5.59
C VAL A 138 10.58 1.19 -6.93
N LYS A 139 9.83 0.14 -7.29
CA LYS A 139 9.80 -0.33 -8.66
C LYS A 139 8.87 0.58 -9.43
N GLU A 140 9.41 1.51 -10.21
CA GLU A 140 8.60 2.23 -11.20
C GLU A 140 7.93 1.18 -12.09
N GLN A 141 6.60 1.19 -12.15
CA GLN A 141 5.91 0.62 -13.28
C GLN A 141 6.28 1.50 -14.47
N LYS A 142 7.42 1.20 -15.12
CA LYS A 142 7.61 1.60 -16.51
C LYS A 142 6.34 1.11 -17.20
N ALA A 143 5.50 2.04 -17.62
CA ALA A 143 4.45 1.76 -18.59
C ALA A 143 5.15 0.94 -19.66
N GLN A 144 4.83 -0.36 -19.72
CA GLN A 144 5.51 -1.30 -20.59
C GLN A 144 5.44 -0.66 -21.96
N SER A 145 6.58 -0.14 -22.44
CA SER A 145 6.52 0.82 -23.52
C SER A 145 5.87 0.09 -24.69
N LEU A 146 5.16 0.82 -25.54
CA LEU A 146 4.54 0.20 -26.72
C LEU A 146 5.58 -0.61 -27.51
N LEU A 147 6.85 -0.16 -27.46
CA LEU A 147 8.03 -0.86 -27.94
C LEU A 147 8.33 -2.16 -27.18
N ASP A 148 8.33 -2.19 -25.85
CA ASP A 148 8.56 -3.43 -25.06
C ASP A 148 7.52 -4.51 -25.37
N ARG A 149 6.24 -4.11 -25.55
CA ARG A 149 5.17 -5.03 -25.98
C ARG A 149 5.36 -5.49 -27.43
N ILE A 150 5.80 -4.61 -28.32
CA ILE A 150 6.14 -4.97 -29.71
C ILE A 150 7.32 -5.95 -29.73
N PHE A 151 8.39 -5.68 -28.99
CA PHE A 151 9.57 -6.54 -28.93
C PHE A 151 9.25 -7.92 -28.35
N ALA A 152 8.41 -8.00 -27.31
CA ALA A 152 7.94 -9.29 -26.79
C ALA A 152 7.19 -10.10 -27.86
N LYS A 153 6.34 -9.43 -28.64
CA LYS A 153 5.54 -10.07 -29.71
C LYS A 153 6.40 -10.50 -30.90
N ILE A 154 7.38 -9.69 -31.30
CA ILE A 154 8.37 -10.02 -32.34
C ILE A 154 9.17 -11.26 -31.92
N LYS A 155 9.64 -11.29 -30.66
CA LYS A 155 10.41 -12.41 -30.12
C LYS A 155 9.61 -13.73 -30.15
N GLU A 156 8.32 -13.67 -29.83
CA GLU A 156 7.43 -14.83 -29.91
C GLU A 156 7.24 -15.33 -31.34
N ILE A 157 7.09 -14.43 -32.32
CA ILE A 157 6.98 -14.78 -33.75
C ILE A 157 8.27 -15.43 -34.25
N LEU A 158 9.43 -14.85 -33.93
CA LEU A 158 10.73 -15.39 -34.33
C LEU A 158 10.97 -16.78 -33.75
N ALA A 159 10.59 -17.01 -32.49
CA ALA A 159 10.71 -18.33 -31.86
C ALA A 159 9.84 -19.41 -32.53
N ARG A 160 8.73 -19.04 -33.17
CA ARG A 160 7.87 -19.98 -33.94
C ARG A 160 8.34 -20.19 -35.38
N LEU A 161 9.13 -19.27 -35.93
CA LEU A 161 9.63 -19.36 -37.31
C LEU A 161 11.00 -20.06 -37.38
N PHE A 162 11.77 -20.02 -36.30
CA PHE A 162 13.16 -20.49 -36.26
C PHE A 162 13.46 -21.48 -35.12
N GLY A 163 12.43 -21.99 -34.44
CA GLY A 163 12.52 -23.06 -33.44
C GLY A 163 11.54 -24.18 -33.79
#